data_AF-A0A653B162-F1
#
_entry.id   AF-A0A653B162-F1
#
_cell.length_a   1.000
_cell.length_b   1.000
_cell.length_c   1.000
_cell.angle_alpha   90.00
_cell.angle_beta   90.00
_cell.angle_gamma   90.00
#
_symmetry.space_group_name_H-M   'P 1'
#
loop_
_entity.id
_entity.type
_entity.pdbx_description
1 polymer ?
#
loop_
_entity_poly.entity_id
_entity_poly.type
_entity_poly.pdbx_seq_one_letter_code
_entity_poly.pdbx_strand_id
1 'polypeptide(L)' 'MLQVWIGAILLVLGMFMLLANPVAGGILIGIGYLLYKSTSKATRAAAESTFWGICLVCMVVVGAVAFLGLF' A
#
# COMPACT_ATOMS: atom_id res chain seq x y z
N MET A 1 -10.44 -13.29 0.63
CA MET A 1 -10.50 -11.81 0.52
C MET A 1 -9.77 -11.11 1.64
N LEU A 2 -9.84 -11.58 2.90
CA LEU A 2 -9.18 -10.95 4.05
C LEU A 2 -7.68 -10.63 3.83
N GLN A 3 -6.90 -11.55 3.25
CA GLN A 3 -5.48 -11.33 2.94
C GLN A 3 -5.23 -10.18 1.96
N VAL A 4 -6.13 -9.95 0.99
CA VAL A 4 -6.02 -8.83 0.04
C VAL A 4 -6.20 -7.50 0.77
N TRP A 5 -7.18 -7.43 1.66
CA TRP A 5 -7.45 -6.23 2.46
C TRP A 5 -6.35 -5.94 3.46
N ILE A 6 -5.83 -6.96 4.14
CA ILE A 6 -4.65 -6.83 5.01
C ILE A 6 -3.44 -6.34 4.20
N GLY A 7 -3.22 -6.92 3.01
CA GLY A 7 -2.16 -6.47 2.10
C GLY A 7 -2.33 -5.00 1.70
N ALA A 8 -3.56 -4.56 1.43
CA ALA A 8 -3.87 -3.17 1.08
C ALA A 8 -3.56 -2.21 2.23
N ILE A 9 -4.00 -2.56 3.44
CA ILE A 9 -3.74 -1.79 4.65
C ILE A 9 -2.23 -1.66 4.89
N LEU A 10 -1.48 -2.75 4.77
CA LEU A 10 -0.03 -2.73 4.93
C LEU A 10 0.68 -1.88 3.87
N LEU A 11 0.20 -1.90 2.62
CA LEU A 11 0.70 -1.04 1.55
C LEU A 11 0.47 0.44 1.88
N VAL A 12 -0.74 0.81 2.28
CA VAL A 12 -1.09 2.19 2.65
C VAL A 12 -0.28 2.66 3.85
N LEU A 13 -0.22 1.86 4.92
CA LEU A 13 0.58 2.17 6.10
C LEU A 13 2.06 2.31 5.75
N GLY A 14 2.57 1.43 4.88
CA GLY A 14 3.94 1.50 4.40
C GLY A 14 4.23 2.79 3.63
N MET A 15 3.31 3.25 2.79
CA MET A 15 3.43 4.53 2.07
C MET A 15 3.51 5.71 3.04
N PHE A 16 2.66 5.79 4.06
CA PHE A 16 2.77 6.84 5.07
C PHE A 16 4.06 6.73 5.89
N MET A 17 4.46 5.51 6.22
CA MET A 17 5.69 5.26 6.98
C MET A 17 6.94 5.67 6.20
N LEU A 18 6.93 5.72 4.86
CA LEU A 18 8.06 6.23 4.07
C LEU A 18 8.46 7.66 4.45
N LEU A 19 7.50 8.48 4.91
CA LEU A 19 7.78 9.85 5.35
C LEU A 19 8.60 9.87 6.66
N ALA A 20 8.30 8.98 7.59
CA ALA A 20 8.95 8.94 8.90
C ALA A 20 10.20 8.05 8.93
N ASN A 21 10.15 6.89 8.27
CA ASN A 21 11.24 5.93 8.19
C ASN A 21 11.18 5.13 6.87
N PRO A 22 12.07 5.41 5.90
CA PRO A 22 12.02 4.80 4.58
C PRO A 22 12.25 3.28 4.61
N VAL A 23 13.03 2.78 5.56
CA VAL A 23 13.31 1.34 5.68
C VAL A 23 12.06 0.60 6.15
N ALA A 24 11.44 1.06 7.24
CA ALA A 24 10.21 0.46 7.76
C ALA A 24 9.04 0.56 6.76
N GLY A 25 8.91 1.70 6.07
CA GLY A 25 7.92 1.89 5.01
C GLY A 25 8.11 0.93 3.84
N GLY A 26 9.35 0.75 3.38
CA GLY A 26 9.68 -0.21 2.33
C GLY A 26 9.34 -1.66 2.72
N ILE A 27 9.63 -2.06 3.97
CA ILE A 27 9.29 -3.40 4.48
C ILE A 27 7.78 -3.62 4.47
N LEU A 28 6.99 -2.66 4.97
CA LEU A 28 5.52 -2.75 5.01
C LEU A 28 4.90 -2.86 3.60
N ILE A 29 5.39 -2.04 2.66
CA ILE A 29 4.98 -2.11 1.25
C ILE A 29 5.30 -3.49 0.67
N GLY A 30 6.51 -4.01 0.91
CA GLY A 30 6.93 -5.33 0.43
C GLY A 30 6.05 -6.45 0.97
N ILE A 31 5.78 -6.47 2.29
CA ILE A 31 4.92 -7.48 2.93
C ILE A 31 3.49 -7.38 2.40
N GLY A 32 2.94 -6.16 2.29
CA GLY A 32 1.60 -5.92 1.76
C GLY A 32 1.43 -6.43 0.32
N TYR A 33 2.43 -6.17 -0.53
CA TYR A 33 2.45 -6.68 -1.90
C TYR A 33 2.58 -8.21 -1.95
N LEU A 34 3.40 -8.82 -1.09
CA LEU A 34 3.54 -10.29 -1.04
C LEU A 34 2.24 -10.97 -0.62
N LEU A 35 1.50 -10.41 0.33
CA LEU A 35 0.18 -10.90 0.75
C LEU A 35 -0.86 -10.80 -0.38
N TYR A 36 -0.85 -9.68 -1.12
CA TYR A 36 -1.64 -9.57 -2.34
C TYR A 36 -1.24 -10.67 -3.34
N LYS A 37 0.06 -10.84 -3.57
CA LYS A 37 0.62 -11.82 -4.53
C LYS A 37 0.39 -13.28 -4.12
N SER A 38 0.18 -13.60 -2.85
CA SER A 38 -0.09 -14.96 -2.39
C SER A 38 -1.57 -15.36 -2.47
N THR A 39 -2.50 -14.41 -2.61
CA THR A 39 -3.94 -14.72 -2.63
C THR A 39 -4.39 -15.31 -3.99
N SER A 40 -5.45 -16.11 -4.10
CA SER A 40 -5.89 -16.64 -5.42
C SER A 40 -6.32 -15.53 -6.41
N LYS A 41 -6.10 -15.74 -7.72
CA LYS A 41 -6.43 -14.76 -8.77
C LYS A 41 -7.91 -14.35 -8.78
N ALA A 42 -8.82 -15.30 -8.61
CA ALA A 42 -10.27 -15.04 -8.53
C ALA A 42 -10.63 -14.08 -7.38
N THR A 43 -9.94 -14.21 -6.25
CA THR A 43 -10.12 -13.34 -5.08
C THR A 43 -9.54 -11.94 -5.31
N ARG A 44 -8.42 -11.85 -6.02
CA ARG A 44 -7.78 -10.57 -6.35
C ARG A 44 -8.59 -9.77 -7.35
N ALA A 45 -9.07 -10.38 -8.44
CA ALA A 45 -9.81 -9.69 -9.49
C ALA A 45 -11.02 -8.89 -8.98
N ALA A 46 -11.70 -9.39 -7.95
CA ALA A 46 -12.83 -8.72 -7.31
C ALA A 46 -12.44 -7.48 -6.48
N ALA A 47 -11.20 -7.40 -6.00
CA ALA A 47 -10.71 -6.34 -5.11
C ALA A 47 -9.60 -5.50 -5.73
N GLU A 48 -9.11 -5.87 -6.92
CA GLU A 48 -7.93 -5.31 -7.56
C GLU A 48 -8.09 -3.83 -7.92
N SER A 49 -9.23 -3.44 -8.46
CA SER A 49 -9.51 -2.03 -8.80
C SER A 49 -9.53 -1.14 -7.57
N THR A 50 -10.19 -1.56 -6.49
CA THR A 50 -10.24 -0.83 -5.22
C THR A 50 -8.88 -0.79 -4.55
N PHE A 51 -8.16 -1.91 -4.54
CA PHE A 51 -6.82 -2.03 -3.98
C PHE A 51 -5.85 -1.04 -4.62
N TRP A 52 -5.75 -1.05 -5.96
CA TRP A 52 -4.85 -0.16 -6.68
C TRP A 52 -5.33 1.29 -6.67
N GLY A 53 -6.65 1.54 -6.69
CA GLY A 53 -7.22 2.86 -6.56
C GLY A 53 -6.81 3.54 -5.25
N ILE A 54 -6.94 2.84 -4.11
CA ILE A 54 -6.50 3.34 -2.81
C ILE A 54 -4.99 3.56 -2.79
N CYS A 55 -4.20 2.61 -3.32
CA CYS A 55 -2.74 2.75 -3.40
C CYS A 55 -2.32 3.99 -4.21
N LEU A 56 -2.97 4.25 -5.35
CA LEU A 56 -2.71 5.44 -6.17
C LEU A 56 -3.01 6.73 -5.43
N VAL A 57 -4.19 6.82 -4.79
CA VAL A 57 -4.57 7.99 -3.99
C VAL A 57 -3.56 8.23 -2.87
N CYS A 58 -3.16 7.18 -2.15
CA CYS A 58 -2.16 7.29 -1.09
C CYS A 58 -0.78 7.69 -1.62
N MET A 59 -0.33 7.16 -2.75
CA MET A 59 0.93 7.60 -3.39
C MET A 59 0.89 9.08 -3.75
N VAL A 60 -0.22 9.59 -4.29
CA VAL A 60 -0.37 11.01 -4.63
C VAL A 60 -0.30 11.87 -3.37
N VAL A 61 -1.03 11.49 -2.31
CA VAL A 61 -1.01 12.23 -1.03
C VAL A 61 0.38 12.23 -0.41
N VAL A 62 1.01 11.07 -0.27
CA VAL A 62 2.36 10.94 0.31
C VAL A 62 3.39 11.68 -0.55
N GLY A 63 3.31 11.57 -1.87
CA GLY A 63 4.18 12.29 -2.79
C GLY A 63 4.05 13.81 -2.67
N ALA A 64 2.82 14.32 -2.55
CA ALA A 64 2.58 15.75 -2.34
C ALA A 64 3.12 16.22 -0.98
N VAL A 65 2.87 15.47 0.09
CA VAL A 65 3.41 15.76 1.44
C VAL A 65 4.94 15.77 1.42
N ALA A 66 5.55 14.77 0.78
CA ALA A 66 6.99 14.67 0.62
C ALA A 66 7.58 15.85 -0.16
N PHE A 67 6.95 16.22 -1.28
CA PHE A 67 7.38 17.32 -2.13
C PHE A 67 7.28 18.69 -1.43
N LEU A 68 6.22 18.89 -0.64
CA LEU A 68 5.99 20.12 0.12
C LEU A 68 6.80 20.19 1.42
N GLY A 69 7.51 19.12 1.82
CA GLY A 69 8.28 19.07 3.06
C GLY A 69 7.42 19.12 4.32
N LEU A 70 6.19 18.57 4.28
CA LEU A 70 5.21 18.65 5.36
C LEU A 70 5.28 17.49 6.37
N PHE A 71 6.48 16.96 6.64
CA PHE A 71 6.70 15.76 7.47
C PHE A 71 7.97 15.84 8.30
#